data_AF-A0A381TRA4-F1
#
_entry.id   AF-A0A381TRA4-F1
#
_cell.length_a   1.000
_cell.length_b   1.000
_cell.length_c   1.000
_cell.angle_alpha   90.00
_cell.angle_beta   90.00
_cell.angle_gamma   90.00
#
_symmetry.space_group_name_H-M   'P 1'
#
loop_
_entity.id
_entity.type
_entity.pdbx_description
1 polymer ?
#
loop_
_entity_poly.entity_id
_entity_poly.type
_entity_poly.pdbx_seq_one_letter_code
_entity_poly.pdbx_strand_id
1 'polypeptide(L)'
;MESLEINLAEIYVPTKRRGLLDSGKAEALAESILEDGLRTPIQVRRDNNRYVLIEGLHRLEAMKALGEITIDALIVAPRRH
;
A
#
# COMPACT_ATOMS: atom_id res chain seq x y z
N MET A 1 -15.07 7.80 2.06
CA MET A 1 -13.69 7.45 1.67
C MET A 1 -13.84 6.30 0.69
N GLU A 2 -13.38 6.47 -0.54
CA GLU A 2 -13.57 5.48 -1.60
C GLU A 2 -12.36 4.53 -1.61
N SER A 3 -12.63 3.23 -1.56
CA SER A 3 -11.67 2.15 -1.75
C SER A 3 -11.68 1.74 -3.22
N LEU A 4 -10.50 1.76 -3.85
CA LEU A 4 -10.31 1.31 -5.22
C LEU A 4 -9.22 0.25 -5.25
N GLU A 5 -9.40 -0.73 -6.13
CA GLU A 5 -8.36 -1.69 -6.47
C GLU A 5 -7.35 -1.01 -7.40
N ILE A 6 -6.08 -0.94 -6.99
CA ILE A 6 -5.02 -0.25 -7.71
C ILE A 6 -3.90 -1.22 -8.03
N ASN A 7 -3.36 -1.11 -9.25
CA ASN A 7 -2.18 -1.87 -9.63
C ASN A 7 -0.96 -1.44 -8.81
N LEU A 8 -0.26 -2.41 -8.22
CA LEU A 8 0.93 -2.18 -7.40
C LEU A 8 2.03 -1.42 -8.16
N ALA A 9 2.12 -1.59 -9.48
CA ALA A 9 3.08 -0.89 -10.33
C ALA A 9 2.79 0.62 -10.48
N GLU A 10 1.54 1.04 -10.28
CA GLU A 10 1.14 2.45 -10.32
C GLU A 10 1.37 3.19 -8.99
N ILE A 11 1.67 2.44 -7.93
CA ILE A 11 1.90 2.98 -6.58
C ILE A 11 3.38 3.34 -6.40
N TYR A 12 3.64 4.64 -6.41
CA TYR A 12 4.93 5.20 -6.08
C TYR A 12 5.13 5.28 -4.56
N VAL A 13 6.19 4.63 -4.08
CA VAL A 13 6.68 4.76 -2.70
C VAL A 13 7.75 5.86 -2.65
N PRO A 14 7.53 6.97 -1.92
CA PRO A 14 8.53 8.02 -1.74
C PRO A 14 9.82 7.50 -1.10
N THR A 15 10.98 7.95 -1.58
CA THR A 15 12.31 7.51 -1.10
C THR A 15 12.46 7.61 0.42
N LYS A 16 11.96 8.69 1.04
CA LYS A 16 11.99 8.88 2.50
C LYS A 16 11.27 7.76 3.26
N ARG A 17 10.24 7.15 2.68
CA ARG A 17 9.48 6.06 3.30
C ARG A 17 10.12 4.70 3.07
N ARG A 18 10.81 4.50 1.94
CA ARG A 18 11.48 3.21 1.66
C ARG A 18 12.47 2.83 2.76
N GLY A 19 13.13 3.81 3.39
CA GLY A 19 14.03 3.58 4.53
C GLY A 19 13.33 3.16 5.82
N LEU A 20 12.00 3.22 5.91
CA LEU A 20 11.20 2.77 7.06
C LEU A 20 10.67 1.33 6.87
N LEU A 21 11.02 0.69 5.76
CA LEU A 21 10.67 -0.70 5.52
C LEU A 21 11.38 -1.59 6.54
N ASP A 22 10.61 -2.47 7.14
CA ASP A 22 11.07 -3.52 8.04
C ASP A 22 10.62 -4.83 7.41
N SER A 23 11.56 -5.57 6.82
CA SER A 23 11.25 -6.78 6.06
C SER A 23 10.59 -7.85 6.94
N GLY A 24 10.98 -7.97 8.21
CA GLY A 24 10.37 -8.95 9.13
C GLY A 24 8.91 -8.65 9.41
N LYS A 25 8.54 -7.36 9.51
CA LYS A 25 7.13 -6.96 9.63
C LYS A 25 6.34 -7.17 8.34
N ALA A 26 6.96 -6.96 7.19
CA ALA A 26 6.32 -7.20 5.90
C ALA A 26 6.05 -8.69 5.68
N GLU A 27 6.98 -9.56 6.05
CA GLU A 27 6.82 -11.02 5.97
C GLU A 27 5.73 -11.53 6.90
N ALA A 28 5.73 -11.11 8.18
CA ALA A 28 4.66 -11.46 9.11
C ALA A 28 3.27 -10.96 8.65
N LEU A 29 3.22 -9.80 7.99
CA LEU A 29 1.98 -9.31 7.37
C LEU A 29 1.59 -10.13 6.15
N ALA A 30 2.53 -10.62 5.35
CA ALA A 30 2.25 -11.48 4.21
C ALA A 30 1.57 -12.79 4.64
N GLU A 31 2.07 -13.41 5.71
CA GLU A 31 1.44 -14.59 6.32
C GLU A 31 0.01 -14.29 6.80
N SER A 32 -0.19 -13.19 7.54
CA SER A 32 -1.53 -12.80 7.99
C SER A 32 -2.48 -12.47 6.83
N ILE A 33 -1.99 -11.89 5.74
CA ILE A 33 -2.79 -11.59 4.55
C ILE A 33 -3.18 -12.88 3.81
N LEU A 34 -2.30 -13.89 3.80
CA LEU A 34 -2.59 -15.21 3.23
C LEU A 34 -3.75 -15.90 3.94
N GLU A 35 -3.83 -15.75 5.27
CA GLU A 35 -4.87 -16.36 6.10
C GLU A 35 -6.18 -15.54 6.16
N ASP A 36 -6.07 -14.25 6.46
CA ASP A 36 -7.22 -13.38 6.75
C ASP A 36 -7.61 -12.44 5.59
N GLY A 37 -6.78 -12.37 4.55
CA GLY A 37 -6.87 -11.33 3.52
C GLY A 37 -6.40 -9.95 4.02
N LEU A 38 -6.44 -8.97 3.12
CA LEU A 38 -6.09 -7.59 3.45
C LEU A 38 -7.21 -6.91 4.25
N ARG A 39 -7.13 -6.97 5.57
CA ARG A 39 -8.15 -6.37 6.47
C ARG A 39 -8.16 -4.84 6.45
N THR A 40 -7.00 -4.22 6.32
CA THR A 40 -6.88 -2.76 6.28
C THR A 40 -6.28 -2.35 4.95
N PRO A 41 -7.01 -1.61 4.09
CA PRO A 41 -6.49 -1.13 2.82
C PRO A 41 -5.36 -0.11 3.04
N ILE A 42 -4.48 0.00 2.05
CA ILE A 42 -3.42 1.02 2.06
C ILE A 42 -4.03 2.41 1.84
N GLN A 43 -3.30 3.47 2.20
CA GLN A 43 -3.72 4.83 1.87
C GLN A 43 -2.80 5.39 0.81
N VAL A 44 -3.40 5.96 -0.23
CA VAL A 44 -2.69 6.61 -1.32
C VAL A 44 -3.30 7.98 -1.58
N ARG A 45 -2.49 8.90 -2.09
CA ARG A 45 -2.99 10.13 -2.70
C ARG A 45 -2.82 10.04 -4.20
N ARG A 46 -3.73 10.67 -4.95
CA ARG A 46 -3.60 10.81 -6.39
C ARG A 46 -2.57 11.89 -6.72
N ASP A 47 -1.65 11.60 -7.64
CA ASP A 47 -0.61 12.53 -8.10
C ASP A 47 -0.51 12.46 -9.61
N ASN A 48 -1.21 13.38 -10.30
CA ASN A 48 -1.38 13.39 -11.76
C ASN A 48 -1.79 12.00 -12.30
N ASN A 49 -0.83 11.23 -12.80
CA ASN A 49 -1.02 9.91 -13.44
C ASN A 49 -0.57 8.73 -12.56
N ARG A 50 -0.22 8.94 -11.30
CA ARG A 50 0.23 7.87 -10.39
C ARG A 50 -0.42 8.00 -9.01
N TYR A 51 -0.29 6.94 -8.23
CA TYR A 51 -0.70 6.92 -6.83
C TYR A 51 0.53 7.01 -5.94
N VAL A 52 0.51 7.90 -4.95
CA VAL A 52 1.64 8.06 -4.02
C VAL A 52 1.24 7.49 -2.68
N LEU A 53 2.06 6.55 -2.17
CA LEU A 53 1.81 5.90 -0.89
C LEU A 53 1.83 6.90 0.27
N ILE A 54 0.75 6.91 1.05
CA ILE A 54 0.57 7.69 2.29
C ILE A 54 0.62 6.81 3.53
N GLU A 55 0.20 5.56 3.46
CA GLU A 55 0.27 4.63 4.60
C GLU A 55 0.18 3.18 4.13
N GLY A 56 0.70 2.25 4.94
CA GLY A 56 0.66 0.82 4.63
C GLY A 56 1.86 0.32 3.83
N LEU A 57 3.06 0.85 4.07
CA LEU A 57 4.29 0.41 3.40
C LEU A 57 4.52 -1.10 3.54
N HIS A 58 4.46 -1.65 4.76
CA HIS A 58 4.68 -3.08 4.97
C HIS A 58 3.59 -3.94 4.33
N ARG A 59 2.34 -3.47 4.28
CA ARG A 59 1.23 -4.15 3.59
C ARG A 59 1.44 -4.16 2.08
N LEU A 60 1.90 -3.05 1.52
CA LEU A 60 2.24 -2.96 0.10
C LEU A 60 3.36 -3.94 -0.26
N GLU A 61 4.42 -4.00 0.56
CA GLU A 61 5.53 -4.91 0.32
C GLU A 61 5.13 -6.38 0.56
N ALA A 62 4.26 -6.66 1.52
CA ALA A 62 3.68 -7.98 1.74
C ALA A 62 2.91 -8.47 0.51
N MET A 63 2.00 -7.66 -0.03
CA MET A 63 1.23 -8.00 -1.25
C MET A 63 2.16 -8.24 -2.45
N LYS A 64 3.22 -7.45 -2.60
CA LYS A 64 4.25 -7.69 -3.63
C LYS A 64 5.00 -9.01 -3.42
N ALA A 65 5.35 -9.34 -2.18
CA ALA A 65 6.05 -10.58 -1.84
C ALA A 65 5.17 -11.81 -2.11
N LEU A 66 3.86 -11.69 -1.91
CA LEU A 66 2.87 -12.72 -2.25
C LEU A 66 2.66 -12.88 -3.77
N GLY A 67 3.18 -11.97 -4.59
CA GLY A 67 3.03 -12.01 -6.05
C GLY A 67 1.70 -11.44 -6.56
N GLU A 68 0.98 -10.70 -5.71
CA GLU A 68 -0.24 -10.02 -6.12
C GLU A 68 0.06 -8.92 -7.14
N ILE A 69 -0.95 -8.54 -7.93
CA ILE A 69 -0.84 -7.50 -8.96
C ILE A 69 -1.56 -6.23 -8.53
N THR A 70 -2.65 -6.38 -7.77
CA THR A 70 -3.50 -5.30 -7.31
C THR A 70 -3.64 -5.30 -5.80
N ILE A 71 -4.05 -4.17 -5.24
CA ILE A 71 -4.28 -4.00 -3.80
C ILE A 71 -5.41 -3.00 -3.56
N ASP A 72 -6.24 -3.26 -2.54
CA ASP A 72 -7.23 -2.30 -2.09
C ASP A 72 -6.57 -1.07 -1.45
N ALA A 73 -6.92 0.08 -1.98
CA ALA A 73 -6.36 1.36 -1.58
C ALA A 73 -7.44 2.41 -1.35
N LEU A 74 -7.35 3.12 -0.23
CA LEU A 74 -8.16 4.28 0.07
C LEU A 74 -7.49 5.53 -0.51
N ILE A 75 -8.20 6.23 -1.39
CA ILE A 75 -7.73 7.51 -1.90
C ILE A 75 -8.04 8.61 -0.88
N VAL A 76 -6.99 9.20 -0.33
CA VAL A 76 -7.08 10.33 0.58
C VAL A 76 -6.79 11.63 -0.16
N ALA A 77 -7.71 12.60 -0.05
CA ALA A 77 -7.48 13.95 -0.55
C ALA A 77 -6.45 14.67 0.35
N PRO A 78 -5.64 15.60 -0.19
CA PRO A 78 -4.90 16.52 0.66
C PRO A 78 -5.91 17.27 1.52
N ARG A 79 -5.75 17.23 2.85
CA ARG A 79 -6.52 18.07 3.76
C ARG A 79 -6.27 19.52 3.35
N ARG A 80 -7.26 20.17 2.72
CA ARG A 80 -7.26 21.62 2.54
C ARG A 80 -7.22 22.22 3.94
N HIS A 81 -6.15 22.92 4.24
CA HIS A 81 -5.92 23.61 5.51
C HIS A 81 -6.27 25.08 5.37
#